data_AF-A0AAU9Q1D8-F1
#
_entry.id   AF-A0AAU9Q1D8-F1
#
_cell.length_a   1.000
_cell.length_b   1.000
_cell.length_c   1.000
_cell.angle_alpha   90.00
_cell.angle_beta   90.00
_cell.angle_gamma   90.00
#
_symmetry.space_group_name_H-M   'P 1'
#
loop_
_entity.id
_entity.type
_entity.pdbx_description
1 polymer ?
#
loop_
_entity_poly.entity_id
_entity_poly.type
_entity_poly.pdbx_seq_one_letter_code
_entity_poly.pdbx_strand_id
1 'polypeptide(L)' 'MFLSELKIEPHLIEAFIKYLKRNGYVVVVSKNKNQPHWISHESTPSVSHITEHDKYGNLKIPPQLHYEAMNFLCAHTTN' A
#
# COMPACT_ATOMS: atom_id res chain seq x y z
N MET A 1 5.71 -19.39 -11.20
CA MET A 1 6.33 -18.04 -11.26
C MET A 1 5.74 -17.24 -10.12
N PHE A 2 6.56 -16.83 -9.14
CA PHE A 2 6.13 -15.79 -8.21
C PHE A 2 6.17 -14.47 -8.99
N LEU A 3 5.02 -13.84 -9.22
CA LEU A 3 5.04 -12.43 -9.62
C LEU A 3 5.90 -11.70 -8.59
N SER A 4 6.88 -10.93 -9.07
CA SER A 4 7.70 -10.08 -8.24
C SER A 4 6.83 -9.37 -7.20
N GLU A 5 7.11 -9.57 -5.91
CA GLU A 5 6.39 -8.88 -4.84
C GLU A 5 6.48 -7.37 -5.10
N LEU A 6 5.34 -6.72 -5.38
CA LEU A 6 5.32 -5.27 -5.51
C LEU A 6 5.54 -4.64 -4.14
N LYS A 7 6.49 -3.71 -4.08
CA LYS A 7 6.95 -3.10 -2.85
C LYS A 7 7.00 -1.59 -2.99
N ILE A 8 6.70 -0.90 -1.89
CA ILE A 8 6.93 0.53 -1.74
C ILE A 8 8.10 0.72 -0.79
N GLU A 9 9.10 1.49 -1.21
CA GLU A 9 10.28 1.77 -0.41
C GLU A 9 9.95 2.59 0.84
N PRO A 10 10.69 2.44 1.95
CA PRO A 10 10.37 3.07 3.23
C PRO A 10 10.09 4.57 3.14
N HIS A 11 10.88 5.28 2.35
CA HIS A 11 10.78 6.73 2.19
C HIS A 11 9.55 7.18 1.38
N LEU A 12 8.92 6.27 0.64
CA LEU A 12 7.71 6.51 -0.16
C LEU A 12 6.43 6.05 0.54
N ILE A 13 6.52 5.30 1.65
CA ILE A 13 5.36 4.72 2.35
C ILE A 13 4.34 5.81 2.73
N GLU A 14 4.78 6.90 3.35
CA GLU A 14 3.87 7.97 3.75
C GLU A 14 3.19 8.65 2.56
N ALA A 15 3.93 8.85 1.46
CA ALA A 15 3.40 9.42 0.23
C ALA A 15 2.36 8.49 -0.40
N PHE A 16 2.63 7.19 -0.43
CA PHE A 16 1.69 6.19 -0.90
C PHE A 16 0.41 6.13 -0.05
N ILE A 17 0.52 6.18 1.27
CA ILE A 17 -0.65 6.23 2.16
C ILE A 17 -1.49 7.49 1.91
N LYS A 18 -0.84 8.64 1.70
CA LYS A 18 -1.54 9.89 1.35
C LYS A 18 -2.24 9.77 -0.01
N TYR A 19 -1.60 9.14 -1.00
CA TYR A 19 -2.21 8.85 -2.29
C TYR A 19 -3.46 7.97 -2.13
N LEU A 20 -3.38 6.87 -1.39
CA LEU A 20 -4.52 6.00 -1.14
C LEU A 20 -5.69 6.75 -0.49
N LYS A 21 -5.42 7.55 0.54
CA LYS A 21 -6.46 8.37 1.20
C LYS A 21 -7.13 9.37 0.26
N ARG A 22 -6.40 9.95 -0.69
CA ARG A 22 -6.97 10.85 -1.70
C ARG A 22 -7.87 10.13 -2.70
N ASN A 23 -7.64 8.84 -2.91
CA ASN A 23 -8.41 7.99 -3.82
C ASN A 23 -9.50 7.18 -3.11
N GLY A 24 -9.99 7.64 -1.94
CA GLY A 24 -11.12 7.01 -1.26
C GLY A 24 -10.78 5.75 -0.47
N TYR A 25 -9.51 5.52 -0.12
CA TYR A 25 -9.13 4.45 0.79
C TYR A 25 -9.01 4.93 2.24
N VAL A 26 -9.60 4.18 3.14
CA VAL A 26 -9.41 4.30 4.58
C VAL A 26 -8.20 3.46 4.98
N VAL A 27 -7.23 4.11 5.64
CA VAL A 27 -6.01 3.45 6.14
C VAL A 27 -5.97 3.56 7.65
N VAL A 28 -6.06 2.43 8.33
CA VAL A 28 -5.98 2.29 9.79
C VAL A 28 -4.60 1.76 10.17
N VAL A 29 -3.96 2.41 11.13
CA VAL A 29 -2.65 1.97 11.66
C VAL A 29 -2.88 0.85 12.67
N SER A 30 -2.18 -0.26 12.47
CA SER A 30 -2.19 -1.43 13.35
C SER A 30 -1.11 -1.30 14.43
N LYS A 31 -1.34 -1.95 15.59
CA LYS A 31 -0.32 -2.07 16.65
C LYS A 31 0.79 -3.07 16.29
N ASN A 32 0.57 -3.92 15.27
CA ASN A 32 1.55 -4.91 14.82
C ASN A 32 2.62 -4.24 13.94
N LYS A 33 3.88 -4.27 14.38
CA LYS A 33 5.01 -3.67 13.66
C LYS A 33 5.26 -4.28 12.27
N ASN A 34 4.92 -5.55 12.08
CA ASN A 34 5.12 -6.25 10.80
C ASN A 34 3.93 -6.07 9.85
N GLN A 35 2.77 -5.68 10.38
CA GLN A 35 1.53 -5.49 9.62
C GLN A 35 0.97 -4.10 9.91
N PRO A 36 1.65 -3.04 9.44
CA PRO A 36 1.46 -1.68 9.94
C PRO A 36 0.12 -1.05 9.53
N HIS A 37 -0.46 -1.46 8.41
CA HIS A 37 -1.66 -0.83 7.86
C HIS A 37 -2.74 -1.84 7.50
N TRP A 38 -3.97 -1.45 7.83
CA TRP A 38 -5.21 -2.06 7.37
C TRP A 38 -5.88 -1.08 6.42
N ILE A 39 -6.13 -1.52 5.19
CA ILE A 39 -6.57 -0.67 4.09
C ILE A 39 -7.91 -1.20 3.59
N SER A 40 -8.92 -0.35 3.53
CA SER A 40 -10.21 -0.65 2.89
C SER A 40 -10.64 0.52 2.01
N HIS A 41 -11.39 0.24 0.94
CA HIS A 41 -11.96 1.31 0.13
C HIS A 41 -13.30 1.76 0.71
N GLU A 42 -13.61 3.06 0.66
CA GLU A 42 -14.84 3.64 1.22
C GLU A 42 -16.10 3.05 0.59
N SER A 43 -16.06 2.70 -0.70
CA SER A 43 -17.20 2.08 -1.39
C SER A 43 -17.37 0.58 -1.09
N THR A 44 -16.33 -0.09 -0.59
CA THR A 44 -16.34 -1.53 -0.28
C THR A 44 -15.67 -1.79 1.08
N PRO A 45 -16.23 -1.28 2.19
CA PRO A 45 -15.57 -1.31 3.49
C PRO A 45 -15.42 -2.72 4.07
N SER A 46 -16.21 -3.69 3.58
CA SER A 46 -16.11 -5.10 3.95
C SER A 46 -14.87 -5.79 3.36
N VAL A 47 -14.26 -5.21 2.33
CA VAL A 47 -13.03 -5.72 1.71
C VAL A 47 -11.86 -4.94 2.30
N SER A 48 -11.10 -5.60 3.16
CA SER A 48 -9.91 -5.02 3.78
C SER A 48 -8.65 -5.81 3.40
N HIS A 49 -7.55 -5.09 3.35
CA HIS A 49 -6.24 -5.59 2.98
C HIS A 49 -5.23 -5.19 4.05
N ILE A 50 -4.35 -6.13 4.39
CA ILE A 50 -3.30 -5.89 5.36
C ILE A 50 -1.99 -5.77 4.60
N THR A 51 -1.24 -4.70 4.85
CA THR A 51 0.11 -4.53 4.31
C THR A 51 1.12 -5.16 5.24
N GLU A 52 2.25 -5.61 4.71
CA GLU A 52 3.34 -6.20 5.50
C GLU A 52 4.67 -5.49 5.26
N HIS A 53 5.49 -5.38 6.28
CA HIS A 53 6.89 -4.98 6.09
C HIS A 53 7.76 -6.20 5.75
N ASP A 54 8.66 -6.03 4.79
CA ASP A 54 9.74 -6.99 4.59
C ASP A 54 10.94 -6.73 5.53
N LYS A 55 11.95 -7.59 5.45
CA LYS A 55 13.16 -7.50 6.29
C LYS A 55 13.99 -6.23 6.08
N TYR A 56 13.75 -5.46 5.02
CA TYR A 56 14.41 -4.21 4.70
C TYR A 56 13.54 -2.98 5.03
N GLY A 57 12.35 -3.20 5.59
CA GLY A 57 11.38 -2.15 5.90
C GLY A 57 10.53 -1.71 4.70
N ASN A 58 10.62 -2.38 3.55
CA ASN A 58 9.74 -2.07 2.43
C ASN A 58 8.32 -2.53 2.74
N LEU A 59 7.34 -1.78 2.27
CA LEU A 59 5.94 -2.16 2.38
C LEU A 59 5.57 -3.10 1.23
N LYS A 60 5.31 -4.37 1.54
CA LYS A 60 4.74 -5.34 0.61
C LYS A 60 3.29 -4.99 0.34
N ILE A 61 2.98 -4.81 -0.94
CA ILE A 61 1.65 -4.43 -1.37
C ILE A 61 0.84 -5.71 -1.67
N PRO A 62 -0.35 -5.87 -1.06
CA PRO A 62 -1.23 -6.99 -1.36
C PRO A 62 -1.68 -6.91 -2.83
N PRO A 63 -1.86 -8.05 -3.53
CA PRO A 63 -2.21 -8.09 -4.96
C PRO A 63 -3.37 -7.20 -5.36
N GLN A 64 -4.36 -7.07 -4.49
CA GLN A 64 -5.57 -6.26 -4.71
C GLN A 64 -5.28 -4.75 -4.80
N LEU A 65 -4.15 -4.30 -4.25
CA LEU A 65 -3.70 -2.90 -4.31
C LEU A 65 -2.59 -2.68 -5.35
N HIS A 66 -2.25 -3.70 -6.16
CA HIS A 66 -1.16 -3.57 -7.15
C HIS A 66 -1.45 -2.49 -8.19
N TYR A 67 -2.70 -2.38 -8.65
CA TYR A 67 -3.08 -1.33 -9.61
C TYR A 67 -2.82 0.08 -9.05
N GLU A 68 -3.26 0.33 -7.82
CA GLU A 68 -3.04 1.62 -7.15
C GLU A 68 -1.57 1.91 -6.87
N ALA A 69 -0.82 0.91 -6.42
CA ALA A 69 0.61 1.05 -6.21
C ALA A 69 1.38 1.32 -7.50
N MET A 70 1.00 0.68 -8.62
CA MET A 70 1.59 0.98 -9.93
C MET A 70 1.24 2.39 -10.41
N ASN A 71 -0.01 2.84 -10.26
CA ASN A 71 -0.39 4.20 -10.61
C ASN A 71 0.41 5.24 -9.82
N PHE A 72 0.59 5.01 -8.52
CA PHE A 72 1.42 5.86 -7.67
C PHE A 72 2.88 5.92 -8.16
N LEU A 73 3.50 4.77 -8.42
CA LEU A 73 4.91 4.70 -8.84
C LEU A 73 5.13 5.28 -10.25
N CYS A 74 4.22 5.03 -11.17
CA CYS A 74 4.28 5.57 -12.53
C CYS A 74 4.05 7.10 -12.54
N ALA A 75 3.12 7.62 -11.73
CA ALA A 75 2.86 9.06 -11.68
C ALA A 75 4.07 9.88 -11.22
N HIS A 76 4.92 9.30 -10.37
CA HIS A 76 6.12 9.95 -9.84
C HIS A 76 7.37 9.85 -10.74
N THR A 77 7.34 9.04 -11.80
CA THR A 77 8.49 8.86 -12.72
C THR A 77 8.41 9.69 -14.00
N THR A 78 7.31 10.42 -14.22
CA THR A 78 7.07 11.23 -15.43
C THR A 78 7.49 12.70 -15.35
N ASN A 79 8.25 13.11 -14.32
CA ASN A 79 8.73 14.50 -14.18
C ASN A 79 10.25 14.59 -14.20
#